data_AF-A0AAV3YHG5-F1
#
_entry.id   AF-A0AAV3YHG5-F1
#
_cell.length_a   1.000
_cell.length_b   1.000
_cell.length_c   1.000
_cell.angle_alpha   90.00
_cell.angle_beta   90.00
_cell.angle_gamma   90.00
#
_symmetry.space_group_name_H-M   'P 1'
#
loop_
_entity.id
_entity.type
_entity.pdbx_description
1 polymer ?
#
loop_
_entity_poly.entity_id
_entity_poly.type
_entity_poly.pdbx_seq_one_letter_code
_entity_poly.pdbx_strand_id
1 'polypeptide(L)'
;MTKSINAPAIGIDLGTTYSCVGVFQHGKVEIIANDQGNRTTPSYVAFTDTERLVGDPAKNQAALNPANTIFDAKRLIGRKFNDSTVQGDMKHWPFKVAQVDGRPKIKAEYKGEQKLFAPEEISSMFPSKFSEQTKPKCFGLAISQSKINVSDNVCDRVAARVMFRIKGGGCTGEEERYDRLGQGLPSLAKTKHCNVHGWQCQASPTMYH
;
A
#
# COMPACT_ATOMS: atom_id res chain seq x y z
N MET A 1 -16.41 32.86 8.69
CA MET A 1 -15.14 32.40 8.10
C MET A 1 -14.92 30.95 8.52
N THR A 2 -15.18 29.98 7.66
CA THR A 2 -14.85 28.57 7.90
C THR A 2 -13.33 28.44 7.74
N LYS A 3 -12.61 28.30 8.86
CA LYS A 3 -11.17 28.04 8.85
C LYS A 3 -10.97 26.69 8.14
N SER A 4 -10.44 26.68 6.91
CA SER A 4 -10.09 25.45 6.23
C SER A 4 -9.01 24.77 7.08
N ILE A 5 -9.40 23.69 7.75
CA ILE A 5 -8.45 22.84 8.46
C ILE A 5 -7.62 22.17 7.37
N ASN A 6 -6.45 22.72 7.06
CA ASN A 6 -5.48 22.10 6.16
C ASN A 6 -4.91 20.88 6.86
N ALA A 7 -5.66 19.79 6.78
CA ALA A 7 -5.24 18.45 7.09
C ALA A 7 -3.87 18.16 6.44
N PRO A 8 -2.90 17.59 7.17
CA PRO A 8 -1.62 17.19 6.61
C PRO A 8 -1.85 16.17 5.50
N ALA A 9 -1.14 16.33 4.39
CA ALA A 9 -1.17 15.34 3.32
C ALA A 9 -0.14 14.25 3.59
N ILE A 10 -0.52 12.99 3.36
CA ILE A 10 0.37 11.83 3.56
C ILE A 10 0.72 11.23 2.21
N GLY A 11 2.02 11.01 1.99
CA GLY A 11 2.54 10.24 0.87
C GLY A 11 3.09 8.91 1.38
N ILE A 12 2.64 7.80 0.80
CA ILE A 12 3.17 6.46 1.08
C ILE A 12 3.84 5.95 -0.18
N ASP A 13 5.12 5.60 -0.07
CA ASP A 13 5.82 4.83 -1.08
C ASP A 13 5.80 3.37 -0.66
N LEU A 14 5.09 2.56 -1.45
CA LEU A 14 5.05 1.11 -1.29
C LEU A 14 6.06 0.51 -2.26
N GLY A 15 7.29 0.31 -1.80
CA GLY A 15 8.34 -0.40 -2.55
C GLY A 15 8.38 -1.91 -2.28
N THR A 16 9.06 -2.66 -3.15
CA THR A 16 9.12 -4.14 -3.07
C THR A 16 9.81 -4.63 -1.80
N THR A 17 10.96 -4.04 -1.47
CA THR A 17 11.77 -4.46 -0.31
C THR A 17 11.63 -3.52 0.89
N TYR A 18 11.49 -2.22 0.62
CA TYR A 18 11.31 -1.19 1.63
C TYR A 18 10.20 -0.26 1.21
N SER A 19 9.51 0.29 2.20
CA SER A 19 8.44 1.26 2.04
C SER A 19 8.70 2.44 2.97
N CYS A 20 8.19 3.63 2.65
CA CYS A 20 8.32 4.80 3.52
C CYS A 20 7.03 5.62 3.54
N VAL A 21 6.89 6.45 4.57
CA VAL A 21 5.79 7.40 4.67
C VAL A 21 6.33 8.80 4.97
N GLY A 22 5.77 9.78 4.26
CA GLY A 22 6.06 11.20 4.46
C GLY A 22 4.79 11.98 4.75
N VAL A 23 4.94 13.03 5.56
CA VAL A 23 3.88 14.03 5.82
C VAL A 23 4.31 15.35 5.19
N PHE A 24 3.42 15.95 4.39
CA PHE A 24 3.59 17.31 3.89
C PHE A 24 2.88 18.29 4.82
N GLN A 25 3.67 19.13 5.49
CA GLN A 25 3.19 20.14 6.44
C GLN A 25 4.11 21.35 6.43
N HIS A 26 3.56 22.55 6.62
CA HIS A 26 4.33 23.80 6.65
C HIS A 26 5.22 24.00 5.40
N GLY A 27 4.75 23.59 4.21
CA GLY A 27 5.48 23.76 2.96
C GLY A 27 6.67 22.81 2.77
N LYS A 28 6.88 21.85 3.67
CA LYS A 28 7.97 20.86 3.58
C LYS A 28 7.46 19.43 3.69
N VAL A 29 8.17 18.50 3.06
CA VAL A 29 7.99 17.06 3.26
C VAL A 29 8.88 16.61 4.41
N GLU A 30 8.29 15.90 5.37
CA GLU A 30 9.01 15.23 6.46
C GLU A 30 8.82 13.72 6.32
N ILE A 31 9.91 12.97 6.13
CA ILE A 31 9.87 11.50 6.15
C ILE A 31 9.80 11.04 7.60
N ILE A 32 8.80 10.21 7.90
CA ILE A 32 8.53 9.75 9.26
C ILE A 32 9.35 8.51 9.56
N ALA A 33 10.02 8.51 10.71
CA ALA A 33 10.72 7.35 11.22
C ALA A 33 9.72 6.36 11.84
N ASN A 34 10.00 5.07 11.71
CA ASN A 34 9.27 4.02 12.43
C ASN A 34 9.62 4.01 13.93
N ASP A 35 9.03 3.06 14.66
CA ASP A 35 9.26 2.79 16.09
C ASP A 35 10.72 2.45 16.43
N GLN A 36 11.54 2.05 15.45
CA GLN A 36 12.97 1.78 15.61
C GLN A 36 13.87 2.97 15.21
N GLY A 37 13.29 4.10 14.80
CA GLY A 37 14.04 5.27 14.32
C GLY A 37 14.47 5.23 12.85
N ASN A 38 14.10 4.18 12.10
CA ASN A 38 14.41 4.05 10.68
C ASN A 38 13.40 4.80 9.81
N ARG A 39 13.88 5.53 8.80
CA ARG A 39 13.02 6.28 7.84
C ARG A 39 12.41 5.42 6.72
N THR A 40 12.75 4.15 6.70
CA THR A 40 12.21 3.14 5.79
C THR A 40 11.80 1.93 6.60
N THR A 41 10.64 1.38 6.31
CA THR A 41 10.11 0.16 6.92
C THR A 41 10.27 -1.00 5.92
N PRO A 42 10.86 -2.14 6.30
CA PRO A 42 10.91 -3.31 5.44
C PRO A 42 9.52 -3.73 4.96
N SER A 43 9.36 -4.10 3.69
CA SER A 43 8.11 -4.59 3.11
C SER A 43 7.86 -6.06 3.48
N TYR A 44 7.90 -6.37 4.78
CA TYR A 44 7.71 -7.69 5.36
C TYR A 44 6.41 -7.75 6.14
N VAL A 45 5.68 -8.85 5.99
CA VAL A 45 4.53 -9.22 6.81
C VAL A 45 4.75 -10.62 7.33
N ALA A 46 4.54 -10.85 8.61
CA ALA A 46 4.62 -12.18 9.16
C ALA A 46 3.39 -12.52 10.00
N PHE A 47 2.95 -13.77 9.88
CA PHE A 47 1.82 -14.30 10.59
C PHE A 47 2.30 -15.24 11.70
N THR A 48 1.73 -15.08 12.89
CA THR A 48 1.98 -15.93 14.06
C THR A 48 0.66 -16.49 14.59
N ASP A 49 0.72 -17.30 15.64
CA ASP A 49 -0.48 -17.84 16.28
C ASP A 49 -1.31 -16.77 17.01
N THR A 50 -0.70 -15.64 17.34
CA THR A 50 -1.32 -14.60 18.15
C THR A 50 -1.65 -13.36 17.32
N GLU A 51 -0.74 -12.95 16.45
CA GLU A 51 -0.79 -11.64 15.81
C GLU A 51 -0.16 -11.61 14.42
N ARG A 52 -0.30 -10.45 13.79
CA ARG A 52 0.29 -10.16 12.49
C ARG A 52 1.32 -9.06 12.66
N LEU A 53 2.56 -9.38 12.35
CA LEU A 53 3.69 -8.46 12.40
C LEU A 53 3.89 -7.81 11.03
N VAL A 54 4.24 -6.52 11.01
CA VAL A 54 4.50 -5.76 9.78
C VAL A 54 5.76 -4.92 9.97
N GLY A 55 6.65 -4.91 8.98
CA GLY A 55 7.87 -4.12 9.02
C GLY A 55 9.03 -4.83 9.73
N ASP A 56 9.76 -4.09 10.55
CA ASP A 56 10.95 -4.58 11.26
C ASP A 56 10.66 -5.80 12.15
N PRO A 57 9.56 -5.87 12.92
CA PRO A 57 9.26 -7.07 13.71
C PRO A 57 9.10 -8.34 12.84
N ALA A 58 8.48 -8.20 11.65
CA ALA A 58 8.33 -9.31 10.71
C ALA A 58 9.69 -9.72 10.11
N LYS A 59 10.52 -8.75 9.72
CA LYS A 59 11.88 -9.01 9.19
C LYS A 59 12.78 -9.69 10.23
N ASN A 60 12.72 -9.23 11.49
CA ASN A 60 13.59 -9.73 12.56
C ASN A 60 13.36 -11.21 12.88
N GLN A 61 12.12 -11.69 12.73
CA GLN A 61 11.80 -13.10 12.96
C GLN A 61 11.87 -13.98 11.70
N ALA A 62 12.24 -13.43 10.54
CA ALA A 62 12.18 -14.16 9.26
C ALA A 62 12.99 -15.47 9.26
N ALA A 63 14.10 -15.52 10.02
CA ALA A 63 14.90 -16.73 10.17
C ALA A 63 14.24 -17.81 11.05
N LEU A 64 13.39 -17.42 12.00
CA LEU A 64 12.71 -18.32 12.93
C LEU A 64 11.37 -18.81 12.39
N ASN A 65 10.68 -17.97 11.61
CA ASN A 65 9.38 -18.28 11.01
C ASN A 65 9.39 -18.00 9.48
N PRO A 66 10.24 -18.70 8.71
CA PRO A 66 10.45 -18.39 7.30
C PRO A 66 9.22 -18.73 6.44
N ALA A 67 8.45 -19.76 6.79
CA ALA A 67 7.29 -20.20 6.02
C ALA A 67 6.09 -19.22 6.10
N ASN A 68 5.97 -18.47 7.19
CA ASN A 68 4.88 -17.52 7.41
C ASN A 68 5.34 -16.06 7.41
N THR A 69 6.59 -15.80 7.01
CA THR A 69 7.13 -14.45 6.80
C THR A 69 7.20 -14.14 5.31
N ILE A 70 6.35 -13.23 4.89
CA ILE A 70 6.12 -12.83 3.50
C ILE A 70 6.89 -11.55 3.20
N PHE A 71 7.62 -11.59 2.09
CA PHE A 71 8.32 -10.44 1.50
C PHE A 71 8.16 -10.51 -0.02
N ASP A 72 8.53 -9.45 -0.73
CA ASP A 72 8.45 -9.39 -2.19
C ASP A 72 7.04 -9.65 -2.78
N ALA A 73 5.98 -9.52 -1.97
CA ALA A 73 4.59 -9.76 -2.41
C ALA A 73 4.22 -8.91 -3.65
N LYS A 74 4.82 -7.73 -3.82
CA LYS A 74 4.63 -6.89 -5.01
C LYS A 74 5.00 -7.57 -6.33
N ARG A 75 5.94 -8.51 -6.32
CA ARG A 75 6.31 -9.28 -7.51
C ARG A 75 5.15 -10.12 -8.06
N LEU A 76 4.17 -10.45 -7.21
CA LEU A 76 3.01 -11.27 -7.54
C LEU A 76 1.79 -10.46 -7.98
N ILE A 77 1.73 -9.16 -7.66
CA ILE A 77 0.55 -8.32 -7.94
C ILE A 77 0.30 -8.25 -9.45
N GLY A 78 -0.96 -8.42 -9.85
CA GLY A 78 -1.38 -8.34 -11.26
C GLY A 78 -0.87 -9.48 -12.16
N ARG A 79 -0.15 -10.48 -11.61
CA ARG A 79 0.38 -11.61 -12.39
C ARG A 79 -0.53 -12.83 -12.34
N LYS A 80 -0.37 -13.69 -13.35
CA LYS A 80 -0.97 -15.04 -13.36
C LYS A 80 -0.04 -16.00 -12.64
N PHE A 81 -0.60 -17.02 -12.00
CA PHE A 81 0.20 -18.02 -11.27
C PHE A 81 1.21 -18.72 -12.19
N ASN A 82 0.82 -19.03 -13.42
CA ASN A 82 1.66 -19.72 -14.41
C ASN A 82 2.64 -18.80 -15.16
N ASP A 83 2.77 -17.52 -14.79
CA ASP A 83 3.78 -16.64 -15.37
C ASP A 83 5.19 -17.17 -15.06
N SER A 84 6.04 -17.27 -16.07
CA SER A 84 7.44 -17.71 -15.95
C SER A 84 8.21 -16.97 -14.86
N THR A 85 7.95 -15.67 -14.66
CA THR A 85 8.62 -14.89 -13.61
C THR A 85 8.15 -15.31 -12.24
N VAL A 86 6.84 -15.56 -12.07
CA VAL A 86 6.25 -16.04 -10.81
C VAL A 86 6.79 -17.42 -10.47
N GLN A 87 6.82 -18.33 -11.44
CA GLN A 87 7.38 -19.68 -11.28
C GLN A 87 8.88 -19.67 -10.96
N GLY A 88 9.62 -18.70 -11.49
CA GLY A 88 11.03 -18.47 -11.15
C GLY A 88 11.18 -17.98 -9.71
N ASP A 89 10.50 -16.90 -9.36
CA ASP A 89 10.58 -16.26 -8.03
C ASP A 89 10.15 -17.22 -6.91
N MET A 90 9.12 -18.04 -7.14
CA MET A 90 8.62 -19.04 -6.18
C MET A 90 9.67 -20.07 -5.74
N LYS A 91 10.74 -20.29 -6.52
CA LYS A 91 11.84 -21.20 -6.15
C LYS A 91 12.75 -20.63 -5.07
N HIS A 92 12.72 -19.30 -4.90
CA HIS A 92 13.60 -18.59 -3.98
C HIS A 92 12.90 -18.17 -2.69
N TRP A 93 11.57 -18.30 -2.62
CA TRP A 93 10.82 -17.94 -1.42
C TRP A 93 10.65 -19.12 -0.46
N PRO A 94 10.77 -18.85 0.86
CA PRO A 94 10.52 -19.88 1.87
C PRO A 94 9.02 -20.15 2.07
N PHE A 95 8.17 -19.16 1.83
CA PHE A 95 6.72 -19.29 1.91
C PHE A 95 6.13 -19.93 0.65
N LYS A 96 4.93 -20.51 0.76
CA LYS A 96 4.27 -21.18 -0.36
C LYS A 96 3.30 -20.25 -1.07
N VAL A 97 3.22 -20.40 -2.38
CA VAL A 97 2.22 -19.73 -3.22
C VAL A 97 1.38 -20.82 -3.89
N ALA A 98 0.07 -20.65 -3.93
CA ALA A 98 -0.88 -21.55 -4.54
C ALA A 98 -1.66 -20.86 -5.65
N GLN A 99 -2.14 -21.64 -6.61
CA GLN A 99 -3.01 -21.16 -7.66
C GLN A 99 -4.47 -21.17 -7.17
N VAL A 100 -5.14 -20.03 -7.28
CA VAL A 100 -6.60 -19.90 -7.08
C VAL A 100 -7.15 -19.07 -8.22
N ASP A 101 -8.07 -19.63 -9.01
CA ASP A 101 -8.67 -18.97 -10.18
C ASP A 101 -7.62 -18.40 -11.15
N GLY A 102 -6.52 -19.13 -11.35
CA GLY A 102 -5.41 -18.71 -12.22
C GLY A 102 -4.50 -17.61 -11.64
N ARG A 103 -4.79 -17.10 -10.45
CA ARG A 103 -4.02 -16.07 -9.76
C ARG A 103 -3.16 -16.66 -8.62
N PRO A 104 -1.98 -16.09 -8.33
CA PRO A 104 -1.18 -16.51 -7.20
C PRO A 104 -1.78 -16.03 -5.88
N LYS A 105 -1.93 -16.93 -4.91
CA LYS A 105 -2.25 -16.61 -3.51
C LYS A 105 -1.18 -17.15 -2.58
N ILE A 106 -0.79 -16.35 -1.61
CA ILE A 106 0.25 -16.67 -0.64
C ILE A 106 -0.38 -17.49 0.48
N LYS A 107 0.20 -18.65 0.78
CA LYS A 107 -0.19 -19.53 1.90
C LYS A 107 0.58 -19.13 3.14
N ALA A 108 -0.12 -18.89 4.23
CA ALA A 108 0.46 -18.70 5.55
C ALA A 108 -0.45 -19.29 6.62
N GLU A 109 0.14 -19.79 7.70
CA GLU A 109 -0.56 -20.17 8.92
C GLU A 109 -0.74 -18.93 9.80
N TYR A 110 -1.97 -18.68 10.21
CA TYR A 110 -2.31 -17.54 11.06
C TYR A 110 -3.37 -17.96 12.07
N LYS A 111 -3.03 -17.86 13.37
CA LYS A 111 -3.89 -18.29 14.48
C LYS A 111 -4.30 -19.78 14.39
N GLY A 112 -3.35 -20.66 14.06
CA GLY A 112 -3.57 -22.10 13.91
C GLY A 112 -4.39 -22.51 12.68
N GLU A 113 -4.70 -21.57 11.77
CA GLU A 113 -5.44 -21.84 10.54
C GLU A 113 -4.59 -21.53 9.31
N GLN A 114 -4.63 -22.42 8.31
CA GLN A 114 -4.05 -22.12 7.00
C GLN A 114 -4.91 -21.11 6.26
N LYS A 115 -4.32 -19.99 5.85
CA LYS A 115 -4.99 -18.92 5.09
C LYS A 115 -4.31 -18.66 3.76
N LEU A 116 -5.11 -18.17 2.82
CA LEU A 116 -4.69 -17.77 1.49
C LEU A 116 -4.90 -16.28 1.32
N PHE A 117 -3.80 -15.55 1.16
CA PHE A 117 -3.83 -14.10 0.96
C PHE A 117 -3.51 -13.75 -0.48
N ALA A 118 -4.28 -12.86 -1.07
CA ALA A 118 -3.90 -12.20 -2.31
C ALA A 118 -2.69 -11.28 -2.06
N PRO A 119 -1.77 -11.12 -3.04
CA PRO A 119 -0.64 -10.20 -2.93
C PRO A 119 -1.03 -8.75 -2.56
N GLU A 120 -2.21 -8.32 -3.02
CA GLU A 120 -2.82 -7.03 -2.73
C GLU A 120 -3.21 -6.92 -1.25
N GLU A 121 -3.71 -8.00 -0.63
CA GLU A 121 -4.04 -8.05 0.79
C GLU A 121 -2.80 -7.94 1.67
N ILE A 122 -1.67 -8.54 1.27
CA ILE A 122 -0.40 -8.35 1.98
C ILE A 122 0.05 -6.89 1.92
N SER A 123 -0.09 -6.25 0.75
CA SER A 123 0.29 -4.85 0.57
C SER A 123 -0.64 -3.89 1.33
N SER A 124 -1.91 -4.23 1.53
CA SER A 124 -2.89 -3.40 2.24
C SER A 124 -2.65 -3.32 3.76
N MET A 125 -1.73 -4.12 4.29
CA MET A 125 -1.36 -4.12 5.71
C MET A 125 -0.42 -2.95 6.08
N PHE A 126 0.30 -2.40 5.10
CA PHE A 126 1.25 -1.29 5.31
C PHE A 126 0.58 0.07 5.57
N PRO A 127 -0.47 0.49 4.84
CA PRO A 127 -1.17 1.74 5.12
C PRO A 127 -1.61 1.90 6.58
N SER A 128 -2.10 0.83 7.22
CA SER A 128 -2.47 0.87 8.65
C SER A 128 -1.27 1.14 9.56
N LYS A 129 -0.12 0.49 9.30
CA LYS A 129 1.13 0.74 10.05
C LYS A 129 1.63 2.17 9.84
N PHE A 130 1.61 2.68 8.61
CA PHE A 130 2.03 4.05 8.30
C PHE A 130 1.06 5.10 8.83
N SER A 131 -0.24 4.82 8.84
CA SER A 131 -1.21 5.67 9.52
C SER A 131 -0.86 5.80 10.99
N GLU A 132 -0.47 4.71 11.66
CA GLU A 132 -0.06 4.77 13.06
C GLU A 132 1.23 5.55 13.27
N GLN A 133 2.25 5.33 12.45
CA GLN A 133 3.52 6.07 12.50
C GLN A 133 3.33 7.59 12.33
N THR A 134 2.36 8.01 11.51
CA THR A 134 2.12 9.43 11.19
C THR A 134 1.25 10.15 12.21
N LYS A 135 0.54 9.43 13.11
CA LYS A 135 -0.37 10.02 14.13
C LYS A 135 0.27 11.14 14.95
N PRO A 136 1.50 11.01 15.49
CA PRO A 136 2.11 12.07 16.32
C PRO A 136 2.34 13.38 15.55
N LYS A 137 2.50 13.32 14.23
CA LYS A 137 2.70 14.49 13.36
C LYS A 137 1.38 15.06 12.83
N CYS A 138 0.30 14.29 12.91
CA CYS A 138 -1.03 14.67 12.42
C CYS A 138 -2.01 14.99 13.57
N PHE A 139 -1.52 15.20 14.80
CA PHE A 139 -2.35 15.37 15.99
C PHE A 139 -3.35 16.53 15.84
N GLY A 140 -4.64 16.25 16.08
CA GLY A 140 -5.72 17.24 15.98
C GLY A 140 -6.25 17.52 14.56
N LEU A 141 -5.75 16.81 13.53
CA LEU A 141 -6.14 17.01 12.13
C LEU A 141 -6.62 15.70 11.50
N ALA A 142 -7.80 15.71 10.87
CA ALA A 142 -8.28 14.57 10.09
C ALA A 142 -7.37 14.39 8.86
N ILE A 143 -6.92 13.16 8.55
CA ILE A 143 -6.12 12.91 7.34
C ILE A 143 -7.05 13.02 6.13
N SER A 144 -6.84 14.04 5.29
CA SER A 144 -7.77 14.35 4.19
C SER A 144 -7.50 13.56 2.93
N GLN A 145 -6.23 13.26 2.63
CA GLN A 145 -5.77 12.60 1.41
C GLN A 145 -4.49 11.80 1.66
N SER A 146 -4.49 10.54 1.24
CA SER A 146 -3.29 9.71 1.15
C SER A 146 -3.04 9.37 -0.32
N LYS A 147 -1.80 9.55 -0.81
CA LYS A 147 -1.37 9.08 -2.12
C LYS A 147 -0.43 7.89 -1.92
N ILE A 148 -0.74 6.80 -2.60
CA ILE A 148 0.06 5.58 -2.58
C ILE A 148 0.77 5.46 -3.93
N ASN A 149 2.09 5.55 -3.92
CA ASN A 149 2.89 5.19 -5.08
C ASN A 149 3.25 3.71 -5.00
N VAL A 150 3.13 3.01 -6.11
CA VAL A 150 3.63 1.64 -6.29
C VAL A 150 4.68 1.69 -7.39
N SER A 151 5.87 1.16 -7.10
CA SER A 151 7.04 1.20 -8.01
C SER A 151 6.77 0.61 -9.40
N ASP A 152 7.33 1.25 -10.43
CA ASP A 152 7.09 1.13 -11.89
C ASP A 152 7.29 -0.24 -12.60
N ASN A 153 7.37 -1.36 -11.87
CA ASN A 153 7.69 -2.69 -12.45
C ASN A 153 6.51 -3.69 -12.49
N VAL A 154 5.28 -3.23 -12.29
CA VAL A 154 4.06 -4.06 -12.40
C VAL A 154 3.13 -3.42 -13.42
N CYS A 155 2.83 -4.13 -14.50
CA CYS A 155 2.00 -3.70 -15.63
C CYS A 155 0.77 -2.87 -15.17
N ASP A 156 0.79 -1.59 -15.53
CA ASP A 156 -0.14 -0.55 -15.10
C ASP A 156 -1.58 -0.83 -15.53
N ARG A 157 -2.42 -1.15 -14.53
CA ARG A 157 -3.86 -0.83 -14.43
C ARG A 157 -4.51 -1.38 -13.17
N VAL A 158 -3.94 -2.43 -12.56
CA VAL A 158 -4.59 -3.17 -11.46
C VAL A 158 -4.06 -2.74 -10.07
N ALA A 159 -2.88 -2.12 -9.99
CA ALA A 159 -2.26 -1.73 -8.72
C ALA A 159 -2.21 -0.21 -8.57
N ALA A 160 -2.79 0.29 -7.47
CA ALA A 160 -2.64 1.64 -6.92
C ALA A 160 -3.38 2.81 -7.59
N ARG A 161 -4.70 2.81 -7.39
CA ARG A 161 -5.38 3.99 -6.85
C ARG A 161 -6.14 3.61 -5.59
N VAL A 162 -5.43 3.24 -4.53
CA VAL A 162 -6.06 3.13 -3.21
C VAL A 162 -5.91 4.49 -2.53
N MET A 163 -6.84 5.41 -2.83
CA MET A 163 -6.97 6.67 -2.10
C MET A 163 -7.73 6.36 -0.81
N PHE A 164 -7.03 6.14 0.30
CA PHE A 164 -7.70 6.02 1.59
C PHE A 164 -8.03 7.42 2.11
N ARG A 165 -9.32 7.66 2.41
CA ARG A 165 -9.75 8.77 3.25
C ARG A 165 -9.92 8.25 4.67
N ILE A 166 -8.92 8.49 5.52
CA ILE A 166 -8.97 8.08 6.94
C ILE A 166 -9.87 9.08 7.66
N LYS A 167 -11.17 8.76 7.78
CA LYS A 167 -12.07 9.48 8.70
C LYS A 167 -11.76 9.02 10.12
N GLY A 168 -11.69 9.97 11.05
CA GLY A 168 -11.35 9.71 12.45
C GLY A 168 -12.21 8.57 13.02
N GLY A 169 -11.55 7.52 13.50
CA GLY A 169 -12.19 6.35 14.13
C GLY A 169 -12.04 5.01 13.42
N GLY A 170 -11.42 4.93 12.24
CA GLY A 170 -11.12 3.63 11.61
C GLY A 170 -10.76 3.72 10.13
N CYS A 171 -9.98 2.75 9.65
CA CYS A 171 -9.74 2.56 8.22
C CYS A 171 -10.98 1.90 7.59
N THR A 172 -11.94 2.69 7.10
CA THR A 172 -12.97 2.16 6.22
C THR A 172 -12.42 2.15 4.80
N GLY A 173 -12.03 0.99 4.30
CA GLY A 173 -11.78 0.80 2.87
C GLY A 173 -13.12 0.79 2.14
N GLU A 174 -13.32 1.71 1.21
CA GLU A 174 -14.34 1.52 0.17
C GLU A 174 -13.73 0.56 -0.85
N GLU A 175 -14.15 -0.71 -0.78
CA GLU A 175 -13.88 -1.71 -1.82
C GLU A 175 -14.84 -1.43 -2.98
N GLU A 176 -14.42 -0.66 -3.97
CA GLU A 176 -15.11 -0.68 -5.27
C GLU A 176 -14.90 -2.07 -5.88
N ARG A 177 -15.89 -2.95 -5.70
CA ARG A 177 -16.00 -4.25 -6.38
C ARG A 177 -15.81 -4.05 -7.88
N TYR A 178 -14.70 -4.56 -8.41
CA TYR A 178 -14.52 -4.70 -9.85
C TYR A 178 -15.10 -6.06 -10.29
N ASP A 179 -16.43 -6.14 -10.33
CA ASP A 179 -17.17 -7.26 -10.91
C ASP A 179 -18.17 -6.72 -11.94
N ARG A 180 -17.73 -6.60 -13.21
CA ARG A 180 -18.41 -7.19 -14.37
C ARG A 180 -17.76 -6.81 -15.70
N LEU A 181 -17.69 -7.85 -16.53
CA LEU A 181 -17.40 -7.88 -17.95
C LEU A 181 -18.17 -6.82 -18.74
N GLY A 182 -17.48 -6.23 -19.73
CA GLY A 182 -18.00 -5.80 -21.03
C GLY A 182 -19.31 -5.03 -21.06
N GLN A 183 -19.22 -3.70 -21.07
CA GLN A 183 -20.07 -2.81 -21.88
C GLN A 183 -19.46 -1.39 -21.88
N GLY A 184 -19.60 -0.69 -23.01
CA GLY A 184 -18.76 0.43 -23.44
C GLY A 184 -18.61 1.62 -22.49
N LEU A 185 -17.39 2.17 -22.48
CA LEU A 185 -17.05 3.47 -21.90
C LEU A 185 -17.80 4.60 -22.64
N PRO A 186 -18.56 5.47 -21.96
CA PRO A 186 -18.85 6.79 -22.47
C PRO A 186 -17.58 7.65 -22.37
N SER A 187 -17.27 8.35 -23.46
CA SER A 187 -16.18 9.29 -23.58
C SER A 187 -16.25 10.38 -22.51
N LEU A 188 -15.26 10.47 -21.61
CA LEU A 188 -14.76 11.71 -21.00
C LEU A 188 -13.69 11.40 -19.94
N ALA A 189 -12.48 11.12 -20.40
CA ALA A 189 -11.29 11.36 -19.60
C ALA A 189 -10.15 11.71 -20.55
N LYS A 190 -9.97 13.01 -20.82
CA LYS A 190 -8.76 13.51 -21.46
C LYS A 190 -7.59 13.17 -20.55
N THR A 191 -6.78 12.19 -20.96
CA THR A 191 -5.48 11.87 -20.40
C THR A 191 -4.58 13.11 -20.56
N LYS A 192 -4.34 13.85 -19.48
CA LYS A 192 -3.18 14.76 -19.42
C LYS A 192 -1.98 13.94 -19.01
N HIS A 193 -1.02 13.80 -19.92
CA HIS A 193 0.30 13.25 -19.64
C HIS A 193 0.96 13.99 -18.48
N CYS A 194 1.47 13.25 -17.49
CA CYS A 194 2.25 13.81 -16.40
C CYS A 194 3.73 13.67 -16.76
N ASN A 195 4.36 14.79 -17.16
CA ASN A 195 5.78 14.85 -17.48
C ASN A 195 6.59 15.07 -16.19
N VAL A 196 7.70 14.36 -16.02
CA VAL A 196 8.38 14.13 -14.72
C VAL A 196 9.23 15.29 -14.20
N HIS A 197 9.00 16.53 -14.65
CA HIS A 197 9.78 17.69 -14.20
C HIS A 197 8.87 18.84 -13.74
N GLY A 198 8.97 19.17 -12.44
CA GLY A 198 8.41 20.39 -11.85
C GLY A 198 7.01 20.24 -11.25
N TRP A 199 6.93 19.85 -9.97
CA TRP A 199 5.72 20.07 -9.18
C TRP A 199 5.59 21.56 -8.84
N GLN A 200 4.94 22.35 -9.70
CA GLN A 200 4.32 23.61 -9.30
C GLN A 200 2.80 23.42 -9.28
N CYS A 201 2.23 23.31 -8.08
CA CYS A 201 0.79 23.44 -7.89
C CYS A 201 0.43 24.93 -7.95
N GLN A 202 -0.06 25.41 -9.10
CA GLN A 202 -0.77 26.69 -9.14
C GLN A 202 -2.20 26.47 -8.60
N ALA A 203 -2.53 27.19 -7.52
CA ALA A 203 -3.90 27.34 -7.05
C ALA A 203 -4.63 28.36 -7.93
N SER A 204 -5.71 27.98 -8.60
CA SER A 204 -6.63 28.93 -9.24
C SER A 204 -7.85 29.16 -8.35
N PRO A 205 -8.24 30.41 -8.07
CA PRO A 205 -9.45 30.73 -7.31
C PRO A 205 -10.64 30.77 -8.27
N THR A 206 -11.70 30.02 -8.00
CA THR A 206 -13.01 30.28 -8.61
C THR A 206 -13.89 31.00 -7.61
N MET A 207 -14.02 32.32 -7.83
CA MET A 207 -15.17 33.12 -7.41
C MET A 207 -16.45 32.52 -8.00
N TYR A 208 -17.53 32.49 -7.23
CA TYR A 208 -18.89 32.49 -7.75
C TYR A 208 -19.61 33.72 -7.21
N HIS A 209 -20.37 34.35 -8.11
CA HIS A 209 -21.17 35.56 -7.93
C HIS A 209 -22.24 35.43 -6.84
#